data_AF-A0A2U9AYN0-F1
#
_entry.id   AF-A0A2U9AYN0-F1
#
_cell.length_a   1.000
_cell.length_b   1.000
_cell.length_c   1.000
_cell.angle_alpha   90.00
_cell.angle_beta   90.00
_cell.angle_gamma   90.00
#
_symmetry.space_group_name_H-M   'P 1'
#
loop_
_entity.id
_entity.type
_entity.pdbx_description
1 polymer ?
#
loop_
_entity_poly.entity_id
_entity_poly.type
_entity_poly.pdbx_seq_one_letter_code
_entity_poly.pdbx_strand_id
1 'polypeptide(L)'
;MFLFFFWFCTETCSDSLPQQDPLRFVMNLERLPNEEKLCLCRKYYLAGFALLPFLWLVNVVWFFREAFVKPAYTEQSQIKTYVKRSGMGLLFWVAVLTTWITIFQHFRAEWGAMGDYLSFTIPLGIP
;
A
#
# COMPACT_ATOMS: atom_id res chain seq x y z
N MET A 1 -4.46 4.97 12.26
CA MET A 1 -4.38 3.57 11.78
C MET A 1 -3.21 3.33 10.84
N PHE A 2 -3.04 4.10 9.75
CA PHE A 2 -1.88 3.97 8.84
C PHE A 2 -0.53 4.05 9.55
N LEU A 3 -0.34 5.04 10.44
CA LEU A 3 0.88 5.19 11.23
C LEU A 3 1.12 4.05 12.22
N PHE A 4 0.04 3.41 12.71
CA PHE A 4 0.12 2.29 13.66
C PHE A 4 0.56 1.00 12.97
N PHE A 5 0.06 0.77 11.75
CA PHE A 5 0.49 -0.36 10.93
C PHE A 5 1.93 -0.18 10.42
N PHE A 6 2.30 1.06 10.12
CA PHE A 6 3.66 1.46 9.80
C PHE A 6 4.60 1.16 10.97
N TRP A 7 4.21 1.56 12.19
CA TRP A 7 4.95 1.29 13.42
C TRP A 7 5.14 -0.22 13.66
N PHE A 8 4.07 -1.02 13.55
CA PHE A 8 4.13 -2.48 13.70
C PHE A 8 5.02 -3.20 12.66
N CYS A 9 4.98 -2.75 11.39
CA CYS A 9 5.89 -3.27 10.36
C CYS A 9 7.36 -2.91 10.63
N THR A 10 7.61 -1.77 11.28
CA THR A 10 8.96 -1.29 11.61
C THR A 10 9.52 -2.07 12.80
N GLU A 11 8.73 -2.33 13.85
CA GLU A 11 9.15 -3.08 15.05
C GLU A 11 9.69 -4.48 14.72
N THR A 12 9.04 -5.20 13.81
CA THR A 12 9.47 -6.57 13.46
C THR A 12 10.79 -6.64 12.67
N CYS A 13 11.38 -5.52 12.23
CA CYS A 13 12.73 -5.50 11.63
C CYS A 13 13.76 -4.87 12.58
N SER A 14 13.30 -4.41 13.75
CA SER A 14 14.03 -3.57 14.70
C SER A 14 14.55 -4.38 15.90
N ASP A 15 14.91 -5.66 15.74
CA ASP A 15 15.54 -6.41 16.84
C ASP A 15 17.02 -6.00 17.07
N SER A 16 17.55 -5.01 16.34
CA SER A 16 18.98 -4.64 16.41
C SER A 16 19.34 -3.21 16.84
N LEU A 17 18.41 -2.23 16.88
CA LEU A 17 18.78 -0.82 17.18
C LEU A 17 17.65 0.03 17.82
N PRO A 18 18.01 1.12 18.52
CA PRO A 18 17.18 1.76 19.55
C PRO A 18 16.05 2.63 18.99
N GLN A 19 14.98 2.70 19.78
CA GLN A 19 13.74 3.46 19.62
C GLN A 19 13.87 4.75 18.79
N GLN A 20 13.37 4.72 17.56
CA GLN A 20 13.38 5.88 16.66
C GLN A 20 11.94 6.22 16.24
N ASP A 21 11.51 7.45 16.56
CA ASP A 21 10.17 7.98 16.25
C ASP A 21 9.70 7.71 14.81
N PRO A 22 8.46 7.25 14.59
CA PRO A 22 7.95 6.88 13.27
C PRO A 22 7.94 8.04 12.26
N LEU A 23 7.77 9.29 12.72
CA LEU A 23 7.88 10.46 11.85
C LEU A 23 9.34 10.79 11.44
N ARG A 24 10.32 10.41 12.26
CA ARG A 24 11.74 10.64 11.96
C ARG A 24 12.31 9.62 10.98
N PHE A 25 11.72 8.42 10.95
CA PHE A 25 12.10 7.34 10.03
C PHE A 25 11.77 7.67 8.57
N VAL A 26 10.62 8.29 8.31
CA VAL A 26 10.22 8.74 6.96
C VAL A 26 11.23 9.71 6.35
N MET A 27 11.76 10.61 7.17
CA MET A 27 12.74 11.63 6.76
C MET A 27 14.17 11.11 6.61
N ASN A 28 14.47 9.89 7.08
CA ASN A 28 15.83 9.34 7.11
C ASN A 28 16.00 8.05 6.32
N LEU A 29 15.13 7.76 5.34
CA LEU A 29 15.32 6.61 4.44
C LEU A 29 16.71 6.64 3.77
N GLU A 30 17.24 7.83 3.48
CA GLU A 30 18.56 7.99 2.88
C GLU A 30 19.72 7.50 3.77
N ARG A 31 19.53 7.49 5.09
CA ARG A 31 20.55 7.10 6.07
C ARG A 31 20.50 5.62 6.45
N LEU A 32 19.45 4.90 6.05
CA LEU A 32 19.33 3.47 6.33
C LEU A 32 20.26 2.65 5.43
N PRO A 33 20.88 1.58 5.95
CA PRO A 33 21.64 0.64 5.14
C PRO A 33 20.72 -0.07 4.11
N ASN A 34 21.32 -0.57 3.03
CA ASN A 34 20.58 -1.11 1.89
C ASN A 34 19.70 -2.33 2.25
N GLU A 35 20.18 -3.18 3.14
CA GLU A 35 19.48 -4.39 3.61
C GLU A 35 18.17 -4.05 4.35
N GLU A 36 18.18 -2.99 5.17
CA GLU A 36 17.01 -2.54 5.92
C GLU A 36 15.93 -1.97 5.00
N LYS A 37 16.33 -1.24 3.95
CA LYS A 37 15.42 -0.77 2.90
C LYS A 37 14.74 -1.95 2.21
N LEU A 38 15.47 -3.03 1.97
CA LEU A 38 14.94 -4.25 1.35
C LEU A 38 13.95 -4.95 2.29
N CYS A 39 14.27 -5.09 3.57
CA CYS A 39 13.36 -5.61 4.60
C CYS A 39 12.04 -4.83 4.65
N LEU A 40 12.12 -3.50 4.71
CA LEU A 40 10.96 -2.61 4.71
C LEU A 40 10.12 -2.85 3.44
N CYS A 41 10.72 -2.73 2.25
CA CYS A 41 10.03 -2.91 0.97
C CYS A 41 9.30 -4.27 0.90
N ARG A 42 9.93 -5.35 1.38
CA ARG A 42 9.33 -6.69 1.41
C ARG A 42 8.14 -6.77 2.35
N LYS A 43 8.22 -6.13 3.52
CA LYS A 43 7.10 -6.09 4.48
C LYS A 43 5.93 -5.27 3.96
N TYR A 44 6.15 -4.08 3.41
CA TYR A 44 5.06 -3.31 2.80
C TYR A 44 4.44 -4.06 1.61
N TYR A 45 5.25 -4.77 0.81
CA TYR A 45 4.74 -5.64 -0.23
C TYR A 45 3.83 -6.74 0.33
N LEU A 46 4.25 -7.45 1.38
CA LEU A 46 3.47 -8.52 2.01
C LEU A 46 2.21 -7.98 2.72
N ALA A 47 2.33 -6.85 3.41
CA ALA A 47 1.23 -6.17 4.09
C ALA A 47 0.12 -5.73 3.13
N GLY A 48 0.47 -5.34 1.89
CA GLY A 48 -0.56 -4.98 0.91
C GLY A 48 -1.43 -6.17 0.46
N PHE A 49 -1.02 -7.43 0.68
CA PHE A 49 -1.90 -8.59 0.50
C PHE A 49 -3.04 -8.67 1.51
N ALA A 50 -2.99 -7.91 2.61
CA ALA A 50 -4.08 -7.81 3.57
C ALA A 50 -5.27 -6.95 3.08
N LEU A 51 -5.48 -6.84 1.76
CA LEU A 51 -6.51 -6.01 1.10
C LEU A 51 -6.31 -4.49 1.27
N LEU A 52 -5.07 -4.03 1.42
CA LEU A 52 -4.73 -2.61 1.56
C LEU A 52 -4.01 -2.10 0.30
N PRO A 53 -4.72 -1.77 -0.81
CA PRO A 53 -4.09 -1.26 -2.02
C PRO A 53 -3.33 0.05 -1.79
N PHE A 54 -3.83 0.92 -0.90
CA PHE A 54 -3.14 2.17 -0.55
C PHE A 54 -1.75 1.93 0.07
N LEU A 55 -1.53 0.79 0.72
CA LEU A 55 -0.23 0.45 1.28
C LEU A 55 0.80 0.11 0.18
N TRP A 56 0.37 -0.56 -0.91
CA TRP A 56 1.19 -0.72 -2.10
C TRP A 56 1.50 0.61 -2.79
N LEU A 57 0.57 1.57 -2.81
CA LEU A 57 0.83 2.92 -3.33
C LEU A 57 1.95 3.62 -2.55
N VAL A 58 1.87 3.63 -1.21
CA VAL A 58 2.91 4.23 -0.36
C VAL A 58 4.26 3.55 -0.59
N ASN A 59 4.28 2.21 -0.68
CA ASN A 59 5.49 1.46 -1.00
C ASN A 59 6.12 1.90 -2.33
N VAL A 60 5.30 2.02 -3.37
CA VAL A 60 5.76 2.46 -4.69
C VAL A 60 6.31 3.87 -4.63
N VAL A 61 5.55 4.85 -4.13
CA VAL A 61 5.96 6.27 -4.11
C VAL A 61 7.23 6.49 -3.30
N TRP A 62 7.35 5.83 -2.15
CA TRP A 62 8.49 6.03 -1.25
C TRP A 62 9.78 5.41 -1.79
N PHE A 63 9.71 4.17 -2.29
CA PHE A 63 10.86 3.49 -2.87
C PHE A 63 11.12 3.84 -4.34
N PHE A 64 10.21 4.54 -5.04
CA PHE A 64 10.43 4.98 -6.42
C PHE A 64 11.65 5.90 -6.53
N ARG A 65 11.80 6.84 -5.59
CA ARG A 65 12.98 7.72 -5.55
C ARG A 65 14.26 6.91 -5.34
N GLU A 66 14.27 5.97 -4.41
CA GLU A 66 15.45 5.15 -4.13
C GLU A 66 15.79 4.21 -5.31
N ALA A 67 14.77 3.67 -5.97
CA ALA A 67 14.92 2.75 -7.08
C ALA A 67 15.34 3.43 -8.39
N PHE A 68 14.84 4.64 -8.69
CA PHE A 68 15.04 5.28 -10.00
C PHE A 68 15.94 6.51 -9.98
N VAL A 69 16.09 7.20 -8.83
CA VAL A 69 16.87 8.46 -8.73
C VAL A 69 18.30 8.21 -8.25
N LYS A 70 18.55 7.20 -7.41
CA LYS A 70 19.90 6.93 -6.88
C LYS A 70 20.76 6.05 -7.81
N PRO A 71 22.10 6.22 -7.77
CA PRO A 71 23.04 5.42 -8.56
C PRO A 71 22.95 3.93 -8.20
N ALA A 72 23.36 3.07 -9.14
CA ALA A 72 23.18 1.62 -9.02
C ALA A 72 23.97 1.03 -7.84
N TYR A 73 23.27 0.26 -7.00
CA TYR A 73 23.83 -0.57 -5.94
C TYR A 73 23.34 -2.02 -6.09
N THR A 74 24.08 -2.98 -5.53
CA THR A 74 23.85 -4.44 -5.69
C THR A 74 22.40 -4.86 -5.40
N GLU A 75 21.80 -4.28 -4.37
CA GLU A 75 20.45 -4.60 -3.91
C GLU A 75 19.32 -3.85 -4.66
N GLN A 76 19.67 -2.83 -5.46
CA GLN A 76 18.69 -1.98 -6.13
C GLN A 76 17.82 -2.75 -7.12
N SER A 77 18.37 -3.80 -7.76
CA SER A 77 17.64 -4.64 -8.72
C SER A 77 16.48 -5.39 -8.04
N GLN A 78 16.70 -5.86 -6.80
CA GLN A 78 15.66 -6.53 -6.03
C GLN A 78 14.55 -5.55 -5.65
N ILE A 79 14.93 -4.37 -5.12
CA ILE A 79 13.97 -3.31 -4.75
C ILE A 79 13.14 -2.88 -5.97
N LYS A 80 13.77 -2.67 -7.14
CA LYS A 80 13.05 -2.37 -8.40
C LYS A 80 12.01 -3.42 -8.74
N THR A 81 12.34 -4.70 -8.55
CA THR A 81 11.42 -5.80 -8.85
C THR A 81 10.23 -5.81 -7.89
N TYR A 82 10.48 -5.60 -6.60
CA TYR A 82 9.40 -5.50 -5.59
C TYR A 82 8.51 -4.28 -5.82
N VAL A 83 9.08 -3.12 -6.14
CA VAL A 83 8.33 -1.89 -6.46
C VAL A 83 7.46 -2.11 -7.70
N LYS A 84 7.99 -2.71 -8.77
CA LYS A 84 7.21 -3.05 -9.97
C LYS A 84 6.06 -4.02 -9.65
N ARG A 85 6.31 -5.06 -8.85
CA ARG A 85 5.28 -6.03 -8.43
C ARG A 85 4.20 -5.38 -7.57
N SER A 86 4.56 -4.53 -6.60
CA SER A 86 3.61 -3.70 -5.84
C SER A 86 2.78 -2.79 -6.76
N GLY A 87 3.40 -2.16 -7.76
CA GLY A 87 2.71 -1.34 -8.74
C GLY A 87 1.69 -2.11 -9.57
N MET A 88 2.02 -3.32 -10.02
CA MET A 88 1.07 -4.20 -10.73
C MET A 88 -0.09 -4.63 -9.83
N GLY A 89 0.19 -5.00 -8.58
CA GLY A 89 -0.84 -5.35 -7.60
C GLY A 89 -1.79 -4.17 -7.33
N LEU A 90 -1.24 -2.95 -7.22
CA LEU A 90 -2.05 -1.74 -7.04
C LEU A 90 -2.98 -1.53 -8.24
N LEU A 91 -2.47 -1.61 -9.46
CA LEU A 91 -3.28 -1.44 -10.68
C LEU A 91 -4.39 -2.49 -10.76
N PHE A 92 -4.08 -3.75 -10.42
CA PHE A 92 -5.07 -4.81 -10.34
C PHE A 92 -6.19 -4.49 -9.34
N TRP A 93 -5.86 -4.06 -8.12
CA TRP A 93 -6.88 -3.67 -7.14
C TRP A 93 -7.69 -2.46 -7.56
N VAL A 94 -7.05 -1.46 -8.15
CA VAL A 94 -7.76 -0.28 -8.68
C VAL A 94 -8.77 -0.71 -9.74
N ALA A 95 -8.39 -1.60 -10.67
CA ALA A 95 -9.29 -2.11 -11.69
C ALA A 95 -10.46 -2.92 -11.09
N VAL A 96 -10.18 -3.80 -10.13
CA VAL A 96 -11.21 -4.60 -9.43
C VAL A 96 -12.18 -3.70 -8.66
N LEU A 97 -11.68 -2.77 -7.86
CA LEU A 97 -12.52 -1.84 -7.09
C LEU A 97 -13.33 -0.92 -7.99
N THR A 98 -12.72 -0.39 -9.06
CA THR A 98 -13.43 0.47 -10.02
C THR A 98 -14.55 -0.32 -10.71
N THR A 99 -14.26 -1.53 -11.19
CA THR A 99 -15.25 -2.41 -11.82
C THR A 99 -16.40 -2.73 -10.86
N TRP A 100 -16.08 -3.09 -9.61
CA TRP A 100 -17.08 -3.37 -8.59
C TRP A 100 -17.96 -2.15 -8.30
N ILE A 101 -17.36 -0.97 -8.13
CA ILE A 101 -18.10 0.29 -7.90
C ILE A 101 -19.00 0.59 -9.10
N THR A 102 -18.52 0.45 -10.34
CA THR A 102 -19.33 0.70 -11.53
C THR A 102 -20.52 -0.25 -11.62
N ILE A 103 -20.32 -1.55 -11.37
CA ILE A 103 -21.41 -2.55 -11.33
C ILE A 103 -22.41 -2.18 -10.23
N PHE A 104 -21.91 -1.91 -9.02
CA PHE A 104 -22.75 -1.58 -7.87
C PHE A 104 -23.57 -0.32 -8.14
N GLN A 105 -22.97 0.73 -8.71
CA GLN A 105 -23.68 1.97 -9.03
C GLN A 105 -24.70 1.81 -10.17
N HIS A 106 -24.39 0.98 -11.17
CA HIS A 106 -25.27 0.80 -12.33
C HIS A 106 -26.47 -0.09 -12.03
N PHE A 107 -26.25 -1.20 -11.32
CA PHE A 107 -27.29 -2.19 -11.04
C PHE A 107 -27.90 -2.06 -9.64
N ARG A 108 -27.43 -1.11 -8.81
CA ARG A 108 -27.96 -0.82 -7.46
C ARG A 108 -29.49 -0.79 -7.43
N ALA A 109 -30.10 -0.09 -8.38
CA ALA A 109 -31.55 0.15 -8.41
C ALA A 109 -32.32 -1.12 -8.82
N GLU A 110 -31.69 -2.00 -9.61
CA GLU A 110 -32.27 -3.26 -10.05
C GLU A 110 -32.17 -4.36 -8.99
N TRP A 111 -31.23 -4.25 -8.04
CA TRP A 111 -30.99 -5.26 -7.02
C TRP A 111 -32.03 -5.23 -5.87
N GLY A 112 -32.89 -4.22 -5.83
CA GLY A 112 -33.97 -4.08 -4.85
C GLY A 112 -33.45 -4.19 -3.40
N ALA A 113 -34.07 -5.06 -2.60
CA ALA A 113 -33.72 -5.23 -1.18
C ALA A 113 -32.24 -5.61 -0.95
N MET A 114 -31.61 -6.37 -1.85
CA MET A 114 -30.18 -6.69 -1.74
C MET A 114 -29.30 -5.45 -1.94
N GLY A 115 -29.69 -4.55 -2.86
CA GLY A 115 -29.03 -3.27 -3.05
C GLY A 115 -29.11 -2.39 -1.79
N ASP A 116 -30.25 -2.40 -1.10
CA ASP A 116 -30.46 -1.65 0.15
C ASP A 116 -29.64 -2.21 1.32
N TYR A 117 -29.54 -3.54 1.47
CA TYR A 117 -28.72 -4.15 2.52
C TYR A 117 -27.21 -3.92 2.33
N LEU A 118 -26.74 -3.86 1.09
CA LEU A 118 -25.33 -3.59 0.75
C LEU A 118 -25.01 -2.09 0.77
N SER A 119 -26.01 -1.21 0.72
CA SER A 119 -25.84 0.24 0.70
C SER A 119 -25.66 0.80 2.10
N PHE A 120 -24.45 1.23 2.44
CA PHE A 120 -24.20 1.95 3.69
C PHE A 120 -24.82 3.36 3.70
N THR A 121 -24.98 3.99 2.53
CA THR A 121 -25.54 5.34 2.37
C THR A 121 -26.60 5.31 1.27
N ILE A 122 -27.86 5.44 1.66
CA ILE A 122 -29.00 5.45 0.73
C ILE A 122 -29.32 6.91 0.36
N PRO A 123 -29.22 7.30 -0.92
CA PRO A 123 -29.58 8.66 -1.33
C PRO A 123 -31.11 8.86 -1.24
N LEU A 124 -31.55 9.89 -0.51
CA LEU A 124 -32.97 10.16 -0.19
C LEU A 124 -33.84 10.66 -1.37
N GLY A 125 -33.39 10.55 -2.62
CA GLY A 125 -34.06 11.20 -3.76
C GLY A 125 -34.03 10.46 -5.09
N ILE A 126 -33.46 9.26 -5.16
CA ILE A 126 -33.42 8.46 -6.40
C ILE A 126 -33.92 7.06 -6.04
N PRO A 127 -35.04 6.58 -6.63
CA PRO A 127 -35.52 5.22 -6.41
C PRO A 127 -34.44 4.18 -6.74
#